data_AF-A0A8T7D420-F1
#
_entry.id   AF-A0A8T7D420-F1
#
_cell.length_a   1.000
_cell.length_b   1.000
_cell.length_c   1.000
_cell.angle_alpha   90.00
_cell.angle_beta   90.00
_cell.angle_gamma   90.00
#
_symmetry.space_group_name_H-M   'P 1'
#
loop_
_entity.id
_entity.type
_entity.pdbx_description
1 polymer ?
#
loop_
_entity_poly.entity_id
_entity_poly.type
_entity_poly.pdbx_seq_one_letter_code
_entity_poly.pdbx_strand_id
1 'polypeptide(L)' 'LLIEDGVYAATTGTSAADKIKNASGVTFAVLGPDLQARGLEGKLADGIKVVDYEGFVNLVAESDSVQSWL' A
#
# COMPACT_ATOMS: atom_id res chain seq x y z
N LEU A 1 -0.36 -5.46 0.84
CA LEU A 1 0.72 -4.44 0.94
C LEU A 1 1.14 -4.06 -0.48
N LEU A 2 1.23 -2.78 -0.78
CA LEU A 2 1.72 -2.22 -2.05
C LEU A 2 3.18 -1.79 -1.85
N ILE A 3 4.10 -2.43 -2.54
CA ILE A 3 5.55 -2.16 -2.51
C ILE A 3 6.10 -2.02 -3.92
N GLU A 4 7.33 -1.55 -4.04
CA GLU A 4 8.03 -1.30 -5.30
C GLU A 4 7.15 -0.47 -6.25
N ASP A 5 6.95 -0.90 -7.50
CA ASP A 5 6.07 -0.19 -8.44
C ASP A 5 4.58 -0.33 -8.12
N GLY A 6 4.20 -1.24 -7.21
CA GLY A 6 2.83 -1.36 -6.72
C GLY A 6 2.34 -0.09 -6.02
N VAL A 7 3.24 0.79 -5.54
CA VAL A 7 2.86 2.03 -4.86
C VAL A 7 2.12 3.02 -5.76
N TYR A 8 2.23 2.93 -7.09
CA TYR A 8 1.46 3.79 -8.00
C TYR A 8 -0.05 3.55 -7.87
N ALA A 9 -0.47 2.33 -7.53
CA ALA A 9 -1.88 2.00 -7.30
C ALA A 9 -2.46 2.70 -6.06
N ALA A 10 -1.59 3.13 -5.14
CA ALA A 10 -1.98 3.87 -3.95
C ALA A 10 -2.25 5.37 -4.21
N THR A 11 -2.08 5.84 -5.44
CA THR A 11 -2.15 7.28 -5.73
C THR A 11 -3.54 7.75 -6.17
N THR A 12 -3.95 8.95 -5.71
CA THR A 12 -5.20 9.62 -6.06
C THR A 12 -5.35 9.82 -7.56
N GLY A 13 -6.59 9.81 -8.05
CA GLY A 13 -6.89 10.07 -9.47
C GLY A 13 -6.65 8.86 -10.39
N THR A 14 -6.45 7.67 -9.81
CA THR A 14 -6.35 6.41 -10.55
C THR A 14 -7.59 5.54 -10.31
N SER A 15 -7.95 4.73 -11.31
CA SER A 15 -9.03 3.74 -11.15
C SER A 15 -8.71 2.66 -10.11
N ALA A 16 -7.43 2.45 -9.80
CA ALA A 16 -7.00 1.57 -8.73
C ALA A 16 -7.34 2.15 -7.34
N ALA A 17 -7.07 3.44 -7.12
CA ALA A 17 -7.44 4.12 -5.88
C ALA A 17 -8.96 4.09 -5.63
N ASP A 18 -9.79 4.24 -6.67
CA ASP A 18 -11.24 4.12 -6.54
C ASP A 18 -11.66 2.70 -6.11
N LYS A 19 -11.03 1.66 -6.69
CA LYS A 19 -11.29 0.27 -6.29
C LYS A 19 -10.88 0.01 -4.84
N ILE A 20 -9.72 0.54 -4.42
CA ILE A 20 -9.22 0.42 -3.05
C ILE A 20 -10.19 1.09 -2.07
N LYS A 21 -10.61 2.32 -2.35
CA LYS A 21 -11.55 3.08 -1.52
C LYS A 21 -12.90 2.38 -1.32
N ASN A 22 -13.37 1.66 -2.32
CA ASN A 22 -14.65 0.96 -2.30
C ASN A 22 -14.55 -0.51 -1.86
N ALA A 23 -13.35 -1.03 -1.63
CA ALA A 23 -13.17 -2.39 -1.15
C ALA A 23 -13.52 -2.49 0.34
N SER A 24 -14.13 -3.62 0.73
CA SER A 24 -14.49 -3.90 2.12
C SER A 24 -13.88 -5.24 2.56
N GLY A 25 -13.62 -5.38 3.86
CA GLY A 25 -13.01 -6.59 4.42
C GLY A 25 -11.52 -6.76 4.13
N VAL A 26 -10.86 -5.76 3.56
CA VAL A 26 -9.41 -5.79 3.25
C VAL A 26 -8.75 -4.52 3.79
N THR A 27 -7.63 -4.70 4.50
CA THR A 27 -6.77 -3.59 4.92
C THR A 27 -5.70 -3.35 3.86
N PHE A 28 -5.71 -2.17 3.24
CA PHE A 28 -4.68 -1.77 2.30
C PHE A 28 -3.55 -1.04 3.02
N ALA A 29 -2.31 -1.42 2.71
CA ALA A 29 -1.11 -0.75 3.18
C ALA A 29 -0.16 -0.48 2.02
N VAL A 30 0.68 0.55 2.13
CA VAL A 30 1.69 0.96 1.16
C VAL A 30 3.02 1.21 1.85
N LEU A 31 4.13 0.82 1.22
CA LEU A 31 5.46 1.05 1.76
C LEU A 31 5.89 2.52 1.53
N GLY A 32 6.03 3.25 2.63
CA GLY A 32 6.45 4.66 2.66
C GLY A 32 7.77 4.90 1.93
N PRO A 33 8.87 4.17 2.24
CA PRO A 33 10.13 4.29 1.51
C PRO A 33 10.00 4.24 -0.02
N ASP A 34 9.14 3.38 -0.56
CA ASP A 34 8.90 3.30 -2.01
C ASP A 34 8.11 4.49 -2.57
N LEU A 35 7.16 5.03 -1.81
CA LEU A 35 6.48 6.28 -2.15
C LEU A 35 7.48 7.44 -2.22
N GLN A 36 8.38 7.53 -1.24
CA GLN A 36 9.39 8.58 -1.17
C GLN A 36 10.37 8.46 -2.34
N ALA A 37 10.86 7.26 -2.61
CA ALA A 37 11.78 7.00 -3.73
C ALA A 37 11.19 7.39 -5.10
N ARG A 38 9.85 7.38 -5.23
CA ARG A 38 9.12 7.76 -6.44
C ARG A 38 8.52 9.18 -6.39
N GLY A 39 8.71 9.93 -5.30
CA GLY A 39 8.19 11.30 -5.13
C GLY A 39 6.66 11.38 -5.06
N LEU A 40 6.02 10.41 -4.39
CA LEU A 40 4.57 10.25 -4.36
C LEU A 40 3.89 10.63 -3.03
N GLU A 41 4.62 11.17 -2.05
CA GLU A 41 4.11 11.39 -0.69
C GLU A 41 2.88 12.32 -0.65
N GLY A 42 2.76 13.26 -1.60
CA GLY A 42 1.63 14.18 -1.72
C GLY A 42 0.46 13.66 -2.55
N LYS A 43 0.48 12.41 -3.01
CA LYS A 43 -0.52 11.83 -3.92
C LYS A 43 -1.25 10.63 -3.33
N LEU A 44 -1.11 10.33 -2.04
CA LEU A 44 -1.70 9.15 -1.43
C LEU A 44 -3.24 9.24 -1.39
N ALA A 45 -3.90 8.17 -1.83
CA ALA A 45 -5.35 8.02 -1.74
C ALA A 45 -5.82 7.63 -0.32
N ASP A 46 -7.02 8.05 0.05
CA ASP A 46 -7.64 7.74 1.34
C ASP A 46 -7.82 6.23 1.55
N GLY A 47 -7.80 5.79 2.81
CA GLY A 47 -8.07 4.40 3.19
C GLY A 47 -6.88 3.45 3.05
N ILE A 48 -5.67 3.99 2.81
CA ILE A 48 -4.44 3.22 2.69
C ILE A 48 -3.51 3.54 3.86
N LYS A 49 -3.10 2.52 4.62
CA LYS A 49 -2.13 2.65 5.71
C LYS A 49 -0.72 2.81 5.15
N VAL A 50 -0.01 3.86 5.52
CA VAL A 50 1.44 3.97 5.21
C VAL A 50 2.22 3.19 6.27
N VAL A 51 3.16 2.35 5.84
CA VAL A 51 4.07 1.61 6.70
C VAL A 51 5.52 1.78 6.25
N ASP A 52 6.47 1.67 7.15
CA ASP A 52 7.90 1.53 6.84
C ASP A 52 8.30 0.04 6.84
N TYR A 53 9.60 -0.25 6.84
CA TYR A 53 10.10 -1.62 6.87
C TYR A 53 9.76 -2.36 8.17
N GLU A 54 9.77 -1.67 9.32
CA GLU A 54 9.35 -2.29 10.58
C GLU A 54 7.85 -2.64 10.51
N GLY A 55 7.03 -1.72 10.00
CA GLY A 55 5.61 -1.97 9.76
C GLY A 55 5.36 -3.10 8.77
N PHE A 56 6.20 -3.28 7.74
CA PHE A 56 6.13 -4.43 6.84
C PHE A 56 6.42 -5.74 7.61
N VAL A 57 7.51 -5.80 8.39
CA VAL A 57 7.81 -6.99 9.20
C VAL A 57 6.66 -7.33 10.14
N ASN A 58 6.06 -6.33 10.78
CA ASN A 58 4.90 -6.52 11.65
C ASN A 58 3.69 -7.07 10.88
N LEU A 59 3.36 -6.52 9.71
CA LEU A 59 2.27 -7.04 8.86
C LEU A 59 2.49 -8.52 8.49
N VAL A 60 3.73 -8.92 8.21
CA VAL A 60 4.06 -10.32 7.95
C VAL A 60 3.88 -11.18 9.18
N ALA A 61 4.36 -10.73 10.34
CA ALA A 61 4.27 -11.47 11.60
C ALA A 61 2.82 -11.62 12.11
N GLU A 62 1.96 -10.66 11.82
CA GLU A 62 0.53 -10.66 12.19
C GLU A 62 -0.35 -11.47 11.22
N SER A 63 0.17 -11.87 10.05
CA SER A 63 -0.60 -12.59 9.03
C SER A 63 -0.32 -14.09 9.07
N ASP A 64 -1.36 -14.92 8.91
CA ASP A 64 -1.21 -16.39 8.88
C ASP A 64 -0.33 -16.88 7.72
N SER A 65 -0.30 -16.14 6.60
CA SER A 65 0.53 -16.45 5.44
C SER A 65 0.83 -15.20 4.62
N VAL A 66 1.89 -15.26 3.81
CA VAL A 66 2.26 -14.21 2.87
C VAL A 66 2.14 -14.75 1.45
N GLN A 67 1.31 -14.10 0.64
CA GLN A 67 1.18 -14.37 -0.79
C GLN A 67 1.76 -13.21 -1.58
N SER A 68 2.80 -13.49 -2.37
CA SER A 68 3.42 -12.51 -3.26
C SER A 68 2.78 -12.55 -4.64
N TRP A 69 2.53 -11.37 -5.21
CA TRP A 69 2.09 -11.19 -6.59
C TRP A 69 3.27 -10.55 -7.34
N LEU A 70 3.94 -11.36 -8.17
CA LEU A 70 5.13 -10.99 -8.94
C LEU A 70 4.77 -10.57 -10.37
#